data_AF-A0A0R1PBA7-F1
#
_entry.id   AF-A0A0R1PBA7-F1
#
_cell.length_a   1.000
_cell.length_b   1.000
_cell.length_c   1.000
_cell.angle_alpha   90.00
_cell.angle_beta   90.00
_cell.angle_gamma   90.00
#
_symmetry.space_group_name_H-M   'P 1'
#
loop_
_entity.id
_entity.type
_entity.pdbx_description
1 polymer ?
#
loop_
_entity_poly.entity_id
_entity_poly.type
_entity_poly.pdbx_seq_one_letter_code
_entity_poly.pdbx_strand_id
1 'polypeptide(L)'
;MDNHFLTHLQHEKDLSTTAVQTLQRDLTNFGDRQSEIIPLLKRFSQLPGNDVQYSVHHTPTKPSPLAGKHIAFLGSSVTAGFGGLGESFVDYLAKQDSIIPFKETLSGTTLVDRGVFTPHDSYVSRLQNIPANAPLDAFVLQLSTNDAKGTAGPLGTISISHHYDPYTITGAIETILATVRQRWDVPILVYTNPRYHNELYRQMVERLLTLQDKWSFATVDLYHSPSFDLTADQFALYMADFIHPTRAGYQQKWLPVFEKALETACC
;
A
#
# COMPACT_ATOMS: atom_id res chain seq x y z
N MET A 1 -3.13 -23.90 -8.98
CA MET A 1 -3.13 -23.09 -7.74
C MET A 1 -3.75 -23.92 -6.65
N ASP A 2 -3.13 -23.95 -5.47
CA ASP A 2 -3.64 -24.70 -4.32
C ASP A 2 -4.83 -23.95 -3.70
N ASN A 3 -6.00 -24.07 -4.35
CA ASN A 3 -7.25 -23.48 -3.87
C ASN A 3 -7.62 -23.98 -2.45
N HIS A 4 -7.06 -25.11 -2.03
CA HIS A 4 -7.29 -25.65 -0.69
C HIS A 4 -6.57 -24.82 0.39
N PHE A 5 -5.37 -24.29 0.10
CA PHE A 5 -4.65 -23.44 1.05
C PHE A 5 -5.42 -22.16 1.39
N LEU A 6 -5.84 -21.39 0.37
CA LEU A 6 -6.54 -20.12 0.61
C LEU A 6 -7.93 -20.32 1.23
N THR A 7 -8.65 -21.37 0.85
CA THR A 7 -9.94 -21.71 1.47
C THR A 7 -9.78 -22.05 2.95
N HIS A 8 -8.76 -22.85 3.30
CA HIS A 8 -8.47 -23.17 4.68
C HIS A 8 -8.07 -21.92 5.48
N LEU A 9 -7.17 -21.11 4.92
CA LEU A 9 -6.72 -19.87 5.54
C LEU A 9 -7.88 -18.89 5.76
N GLN A 10 -8.79 -18.78 4.80
CA GLN A 10 -9.98 -17.93 4.90
C GLN A 10 -10.84 -18.32 6.11
N HIS A 11 -11.12 -19.62 6.25
CA HIS A 11 -11.93 -20.12 7.36
C HIS A 11 -11.20 -20.00 8.70
N GLU A 12 -9.92 -20.39 8.76
CA GLU A 12 -9.11 -20.38 9.99
C GLU A 12 -8.91 -18.96 10.54
N LYS A 13 -8.68 -17.99 9.65
CA LYS A 13 -8.32 -16.61 10.02
C LYS A 13 -9.43 -15.61 9.81
N ASP A 14 -10.63 -16.07 9.44
CA ASP A 14 -11.80 -15.23 9.18
C ASP A 14 -11.47 -14.09 8.20
N LEU A 15 -10.86 -14.45 7.06
CA LEU A 15 -10.46 -13.46 6.06
C LEU A 15 -11.66 -13.00 5.23
N SER A 16 -11.72 -11.70 4.95
CA SER A 16 -12.67 -11.16 3.99
C SER A 16 -12.49 -11.73 2.58
N THR A 17 -13.58 -11.79 1.82
CA THR A 17 -13.55 -12.23 0.41
C THR A 17 -12.57 -11.42 -0.42
N THR A 18 -12.48 -10.10 -0.17
CA THR A 18 -11.54 -9.19 -0.84
C THR A 18 -10.08 -9.56 -0.54
N ALA A 19 -9.77 -9.94 0.70
CA ALA A 19 -8.43 -10.38 1.07
C ALA A 19 -8.04 -11.67 0.35
N VAL A 20 -8.95 -12.64 0.28
CA VAL A 20 -8.72 -13.91 -0.45
C VAL A 20 -8.52 -13.66 -1.94
N GLN A 21 -9.33 -12.79 -2.56
CA GLN A 21 -9.16 -12.40 -3.96
C GLN A 21 -7.82 -11.71 -4.21
N THR A 22 -7.39 -10.85 -3.28
CA THR A 22 -6.08 -10.18 -3.34
C THR A 22 -4.94 -11.19 -3.29
N LEU A 23 -4.96 -12.12 -2.32
CA LEU A 23 -3.96 -13.18 -2.21
C LEU A 23 -3.97 -14.13 -3.42
N GLN A 24 -5.15 -14.48 -3.93
CA GLN A 24 -5.31 -15.32 -5.11
C GLN A 24 -4.66 -14.67 -6.35
N ARG A 25 -4.91 -13.37 -6.57
CA ARG A 25 -4.30 -12.59 -7.64
C ARG A 25 -2.79 -12.53 -7.48
N ASP A 26 -2.28 -12.23 -6.29
CA ASP A 26 -0.85 -12.12 -6.03
C ASP A 26 -0.15 -13.47 -6.25
N LEU A 27 -0.70 -14.57 -5.71
CA LEU A 27 -0.19 -15.93 -5.94
C LEU A 27 -0.17 -16.28 -7.42
N THR A 28 -1.22 -15.93 -8.18
CA THR A 28 -1.24 -16.14 -9.63
C THR A 28 -0.05 -15.45 -10.30
N ASN A 29 0.22 -14.19 -9.97
CA ASN A 29 1.32 -13.41 -10.54
C ASN A 29 2.71 -13.89 -10.09
N PHE A 30 2.82 -14.44 -8.87
CA PHE A 30 4.07 -15.02 -8.41
C PHE A 30 4.49 -16.27 -9.19
N GLY A 31 3.57 -16.94 -9.91
CA GLY A 31 3.88 -18.12 -10.73
C GLY A 31 4.63 -19.19 -9.94
N ASP A 32 5.81 -19.58 -10.42
CA ASP A 32 6.65 -20.62 -9.78
C ASP A 32 7.09 -20.26 -8.35
N ARG A 33 7.12 -18.96 -8.03
CA ARG A 33 7.47 -18.46 -6.68
C ARG A 33 6.37 -18.72 -5.65
N GLN A 34 5.20 -19.22 -6.04
CA GLN A 34 4.17 -19.68 -5.09
C GLN A 34 4.74 -20.68 -4.06
N SER A 35 5.70 -21.52 -4.49
CA SER A 35 6.40 -22.47 -3.61
C SER A 35 7.17 -21.82 -2.46
N GLU A 36 7.62 -20.57 -2.63
CA GLU A 36 8.28 -19.76 -1.59
C GLU A 36 7.27 -18.93 -0.79
N ILE A 37 6.24 -18.41 -1.48
CA ILE A 37 5.28 -17.47 -0.91
C ILE A 37 4.24 -18.17 -0.01
N ILE A 38 3.76 -19.36 -0.37
CA ILE A 38 2.77 -20.08 0.45
C ILE A 38 3.32 -20.42 1.85
N PRO A 39 4.54 -20.98 2.00
CA PRO A 39 5.15 -21.17 3.31
C PRO A 39 5.33 -19.86 4.10
N LEU A 40 5.63 -18.74 3.43
CA LEU A 40 5.71 -17.44 4.07
C LEU A 40 4.35 -16.99 4.61
N LEU A 41 3.28 -17.09 3.81
CA LEU A 41 1.91 -16.78 4.25
C LEU A 41 1.46 -17.67 5.41
N LYS A 42 1.84 -18.96 5.43
CA LYS A 42 1.60 -19.86 6.57
C LYS A 42 2.30 -19.40 7.84
N ARG A 43 3.53 -18.87 7.73
CA ARG A 43 4.21 -18.28 8.90
C ARG A 43 3.53 -17.00 9.35
N PHE A 44 3.14 -16.14 8.41
CA PHE A 44 2.41 -14.91 8.75
C PHE A 44 1.07 -15.20 9.41
N SER A 45 0.36 -16.26 9.00
CA SER A 45 -0.92 -16.61 9.63
C SER A 45 -0.78 -17.07 11.09
N GLN A 46 0.40 -17.53 11.50
CA GLN A 46 0.69 -17.94 12.88
C GLN A 46 1.09 -16.76 13.78
N LEU A 47 1.28 -15.56 13.23
CA LEU A 47 1.63 -14.39 14.04
C LEU A 47 0.43 -13.94 14.88
N PRO A 48 0.64 -13.53 16.15
CA PRO A 48 -0.45 -13.09 17.03
C PRO A 48 -1.19 -11.87 16.46
N GLY A 49 -0.48 -10.99 15.74
CA GLY A 49 -1.08 -9.86 15.05
C GLY A 49 -2.05 -10.21 13.93
N ASN A 50 -2.07 -11.47 13.50
CA ASN A 50 -2.95 -12.00 12.47
C ASN A 50 -3.98 -12.98 13.06
N ASP A 51 -4.30 -12.89 14.34
CA ASP A 51 -5.43 -13.63 14.91
C ASP A 51 -6.80 -13.07 14.50
N VAL A 52 -7.82 -13.91 14.60
CA VAL A 52 -9.20 -13.61 14.17
C VAL A 52 -9.79 -12.36 14.81
N GLN A 53 -9.36 -11.99 16.02
CA GLN A 53 -9.84 -10.77 16.69
C GLN A 53 -9.50 -9.49 15.93
N TYR A 54 -8.46 -9.53 15.08
CA TYR A 54 -8.04 -8.42 14.24
C TYR A 54 -8.62 -8.49 12.82
N SER A 55 -9.53 -9.42 12.51
CA SER A 55 -10.09 -9.52 11.16
C SER A 55 -10.90 -8.27 10.79
N VAL A 56 -10.96 -7.97 9.49
CA VAL A 56 -11.85 -6.91 8.99
C VAL A 56 -13.30 -7.21 9.34
N HIS A 57 -13.73 -8.49 9.30
CA HIS A 57 -15.10 -8.87 9.68
C HIS A 57 -15.44 -8.50 11.12
N HIS A 58 -14.49 -8.63 12.05
CA HIS A 58 -14.66 -8.28 13.47
C HIS A 58 -14.49 -6.79 13.77
N THR A 59 -14.14 -5.97 12.77
CA THR A 59 -14.03 -4.52 12.94
C THR A 59 -15.42 -3.88 12.88
N PRO A 60 -15.83 -3.08 13.90
CA PRO A 60 -17.11 -2.39 13.88
C PRO A 60 -17.09 -1.22 12.89
N THR A 61 -18.24 -0.97 12.27
CA THR A 61 -18.46 0.27 11.51
C THR A 61 -18.77 1.43 12.47
N LYS A 62 -18.33 2.64 12.13
CA LYS A 62 -18.63 3.87 12.86
C LYS A 62 -19.17 4.96 11.94
N PRO A 63 -19.92 5.95 12.46
CA PRO A 63 -20.13 7.20 11.73
C PRO A 63 -18.78 7.85 11.44
N SER A 64 -18.55 8.22 10.18
CA SER A 64 -17.29 8.79 9.73
C SER A 64 -17.55 9.89 8.69
N PRO A 65 -16.82 11.03 8.74
CA PRO A 65 -16.90 12.04 7.68
C PRO A 65 -16.37 11.52 6.33
N LEU A 66 -15.63 10.39 6.33
CA LEU A 66 -15.17 9.72 5.13
C LEU A 66 -16.22 8.80 4.48
N ALA A 67 -17.39 8.62 5.11
CA ALA A 67 -18.42 7.72 4.60
C ALA A 67 -18.86 8.12 3.17
N GLY A 68 -18.81 7.15 2.25
CA GLY A 68 -19.15 7.34 0.84
C GLY A 68 -18.07 8.02 0.00
N LYS A 69 -16.92 8.40 0.58
CA LYS A 69 -15.80 8.98 -0.18
C LYS A 69 -15.16 7.94 -1.08
N HIS A 70 -14.95 8.28 -2.35
CA HIS A 70 -14.27 7.43 -3.32
C HIS A 70 -12.78 7.71 -3.30
N ILE A 71 -11.98 6.72 -2.89
CA ILE A 71 -10.54 6.95 -2.69
C ILE A 71 -9.75 5.91 -3.46
N ALA A 72 -8.84 6.37 -4.32
CA ALA A 72 -7.94 5.47 -5.03
C ALA A 72 -6.67 5.21 -4.22
N PHE A 73 -6.24 3.96 -4.16
CA PHE A 73 -5.01 3.52 -3.50
C PHE A 73 -4.13 2.78 -4.50
N LEU A 74 -2.99 3.37 -4.84
CA LEU A 74 -1.99 2.77 -5.72
C LEU A 74 -0.77 2.32 -4.92
N GLY A 75 -0.48 1.02 -4.96
CA GLY A 75 0.67 0.49 -4.21
C GLY A 75 1.02 -0.96 -4.50
N SER A 76 1.79 -1.57 -3.61
CA SER A 76 2.25 -2.96 -3.72
C SER A 76 1.85 -3.76 -2.48
N SER A 77 2.73 -4.62 -1.97
CA SER A 77 2.43 -5.61 -0.92
C SER A 77 1.97 -5.01 0.39
N VAL A 78 2.42 -3.79 0.72
CA VAL A 78 1.95 -3.07 1.90
C VAL A 78 0.49 -2.62 1.70
N THR A 79 0.16 -1.90 0.63
CA THR A 79 -1.24 -1.53 0.36
C THR A 79 -2.13 -2.75 0.12
N ALA A 80 -1.59 -3.82 -0.46
CA ALA A 80 -2.30 -5.08 -0.67
C ALA A 80 -2.63 -5.80 0.65
N GLY A 81 -1.88 -5.55 1.73
CA GLY A 81 -2.07 -6.22 3.01
C GLY A 81 -1.33 -7.56 3.11
N PHE A 82 -0.23 -7.75 2.39
CA PHE A 82 0.47 -9.04 2.33
C PHE A 82 0.83 -9.63 3.70
N GLY A 83 1.37 -8.81 4.62
CA GLY A 83 1.65 -9.21 6.00
C GLY A 83 0.40 -9.40 6.86
N GLY A 84 -0.72 -8.76 6.48
CA GLY A 84 -2.04 -8.89 7.07
C GLY A 84 -2.94 -9.89 6.35
N LEU A 85 -2.35 -10.84 5.61
CA LEU A 85 -3.06 -11.89 4.87
C LEU A 85 -4.09 -11.37 3.84
N GLY A 86 -3.76 -10.28 3.17
CA GLY A 86 -4.61 -9.61 2.17
C GLY A 86 -5.51 -8.51 2.74
N GLU A 87 -5.53 -8.34 4.07
CA GLU A 87 -6.23 -7.24 4.75
C GLU A 87 -5.22 -6.13 5.08
N SER A 88 -5.52 -4.91 4.63
CA SER A 88 -4.72 -3.70 4.88
C SER A 88 -5.56 -2.58 5.46
N PHE A 89 -4.93 -1.47 5.81
CA PHE A 89 -5.62 -0.25 6.27
C PHE A 89 -6.74 0.21 5.32
N VAL A 90 -6.66 -0.12 4.02
CA VAL A 90 -7.70 0.18 3.03
C VAL A 90 -8.99 -0.59 3.31
N ASP A 91 -8.87 -1.88 3.65
CA ASP A 91 -10.03 -2.74 3.94
C ASP A 91 -10.66 -2.35 5.29
N TYR A 92 -9.83 -1.95 6.26
CA TYR A 92 -10.36 -1.39 7.52
C TYR A 92 -11.05 -0.04 7.31
N LEU A 93 -10.50 0.88 6.50
CA LEU A 93 -11.20 2.13 6.15
C LEU A 93 -12.54 1.83 5.47
N ALA A 94 -12.58 0.88 4.54
CA ALA A 94 -13.82 0.50 3.87
C ALA A 94 -14.87 -0.06 4.85
N LYS A 95 -14.44 -0.85 5.83
CA LYS A 95 -15.32 -1.45 6.84
C LYS A 95 -15.75 -0.48 7.94
N GLN A 96 -14.79 0.24 8.50
CA GLN A 96 -14.96 1.08 9.68
C GLN A 96 -15.55 2.43 9.30
N ASP A 97 -15.01 3.06 8.27
CA ASP A 97 -15.35 4.42 7.83
C ASP A 97 -16.29 4.47 6.63
N SER A 98 -16.62 3.31 6.04
CA SER A 98 -17.53 3.21 4.90
C SER A 98 -17.07 4.00 3.66
N ILE A 99 -15.74 4.09 3.44
CA ILE A 99 -15.21 4.60 2.17
C ILE A 99 -15.50 3.63 1.01
N ILE A 100 -15.42 4.13 -0.21
CA ILE A 100 -15.52 3.33 -1.45
C ILE A 100 -14.13 3.28 -2.09
N PRO A 101 -13.32 2.24 -1.84
CA PRO A 101 -11.94 2.21 -2.30
C PRO A 101 -11.80 1.72 -3.75
N PHE A 102 -10.93 2.37 -4.52
CA PHE A 102 -10.31 1.79 -5.72
C PHE A 102 -8.90 1.29 -5.35
N LYS A 103 -8.81 0.03 -4.90
CA LYS A 103 -7.56 -0.59 -4.38
C LYS A 103 -6.75 -1.23 -5.51
N GLU A 104 -5.91 -0.44 -6.18
CA GLU A 104 -5.06 -0.87 -7.29
C GLU A 104 -3.66 -1.29 -6.80
N THR A 105 -3.51 -2.57 -6.50
CA THR A 105 -2.30 -3.11 -5.87
C THR A 105 -1.77 -4.35 -6.57
N LEU A 106 -0.47 -4.57 -6.50
CA LEU A 106 0.15 -5.84 -6.89
C LEU A 106 1.45 -6.06 -6.10
N SER A 107 1.49 -7.12 -5.30
CA SER A 107 2.63 -7.42 -4.43
C SER A 107 3.92 -7.65 -5.20
N GLY A 108 5.01 -7.00 -4.78
CA GLY A 108 6.34 -7.10 -5.41
C GLY A 108 6.64 -6.09 -6.53
N THR A 109 5.64 -5.32 -7.00
CA THR A 109 5.81 -4.32 -8.07
C THR A 109 6.42 -3.01 -7.59
N THR A 110 6.89 -2.20 -8.54
CA THR A 110 7.69 -0.99 -8.33
C THR A 110 7.03 0.27 -8.89
N LEU A 111 7.48 1.44 -8.42
CA LEU A 111 7.15 2.74 -9.00
C LEU A 111 7.68 2.83 -10.43
N VAL A 112 8.98 2.56 -10.58
CA VAL A 112 9.68 2.55 -11.86
C VAL A 112 8.93 1.69 -12.87
N ASP A 113 8.74 2.22 -14.08
CA ASP A 113 7.95 1.60 -15.15
C ASP A 113 8.70 0.47 -15.86
N ARG A 114 9.09 -0.53 -15.08
CA ARG A 114 9.66 -1.79 -15.54
C ARG A 114 8.83 -2.94 -15.00
N GLY A 115 8.41 -3.82 -15.90
CA GLY A 115 7.65 -5.01 -15.56
C GLY A 115 8.43 -5.92 -14.61
N VAL A 116 7.80 -6.37 -13.53
CA VAL A 116 8.39 -7.31 -12.55
C VAL A 116 7.99 -8.76 -12.87
N PHE A 117 6.71 -9.01 -13.09
CA PHE A 117 6.12 -10.30 -13.43
C PHE A 117 5.62 -10.33 -14.87
N THR A 118 5.00 -9.25 -15.31
CA THR A 118 4.46 -9.08 -16.65
C THR A 118 4.74 -7.68 -17.18
N PRO A 119 4.73 -7.47 -18.50
CA PRO A 119 4.70 -6.11 -19.05
C PRO A 119 3.53 -5.33 -18.42
N HIS A 120 3.75 -4.06 -18.09
CA HIS A 120 2.73 -3.13 -17.58
C HIS A 120 2.21 -3.40 -16.15
N ASP A 121 3.00 -4.01 -15.27
CA ASP A 121 2.63 -4.24 -13.87
C ASP A 121 3.21 -3.23 -12.85
N SER A 122 3.98 -2.24 -13.32
CA SER A 122 4.48 -1.12 -12.52
C SER A 122 3.34 -0.25 -11.99
N TYR A 123 3.64 0.66 -11.06
CA TYR A 123 2.63 1.60 -10.56
C TYR A 123 2.21 2.57 -11.67
N VAL A 124 3.15 3.06 -12.48
CA VAL A 124 2.89 3.96 -13.62
C VAL A 124 1.91 3.31 -14.59
N SER A 125 2.13 2.04 -14.92
CA SER A 125 1.28 1.28 -15.81
C SER A 125 -0.08 0.95 -15.17
N ARG A 126 -0.10 0.48 -13.91
CA ARG A 126 -1.34 0.12 -13.21
C ARG A 126 -2.23 1.30 -12.85
N LEU A 127 -1.69 2.51 -12.76
CA LEU A 127 -2.49 3.74 -12.63
C LEU A 127 -3.59 3.83 -13.71
N GLN A 128 -3.35 3.24 -14.89
CA GLN A 128 -4.30 3.21 -16.00
C GLN A 128 -5.53 2.33 -15.73
N ASN A 129 -5.46 1.40 -14.77
CA ASN A 129 -6.57 0.53 -14.40
C ASN A 129 -7.64 1.27 -13.60
N ILE A 130 -7.29 2.42 -12.98
CA ILE A 130 -8.26 3.26 -12.30
C ILE A 130 -9.07 4.01 -13.37
N PRO A 131 -10.41 3.88 -13.39
CA PRO A 131 -11.23 4.50 -14.42
C PRO A 131 -11.03 6.02 -14.47
N ALA A 132 -10.79 6.57 -15.66
CA ALA A 132 -10.56 8.00 -15.84
C ALA A 132 -11.76 8.87 -15.42
N ASN A 133 -12.97 8.31 -15.40
CA ASN A 133 -14.20 8.96 -14.95
C ASN A 133 -14.60 8.58 -13.51
N ALA A 134 -13.73 7.88 -12.77
CA ALA A 134 -14.00 7.57 -11.36
C ALA A 134 -14.19 8.88 -10.57
N PRO A 135 -15.26 9.02 -9.76
CA PRO A 135 -15.55 10.24 -9.02
C PRO A 135 -14.71 10.32 -7.74
N LEU A 136 -13.37 10.32 -7.89
CA LEU A 136 -12.46 10.29 -6.75
C LEU A 136 -12.60 11.56 -5.90
N ASP A 137 -12.54 11.38 -4.59
CA ASP A 137 -12.38 12.44 -3.58
C ASP A 137 -10.91 12.61 -3.17
N ALA A 138 -10.10 11.56 -3.28
CA ALA A 138 -8.66 11.60 -3.02
C ALA A 138 -7.90 10.46 -3.71
N PHE A 139 -6.59 10.65 -3.84
CA PHE A 139 -5.65 9.65 -4.34
C PHE A 139 -4.54 9.39 -3.32
N VAL A 140 -4.25 8.12 -3.02
CA VAL A 140 -3.23 7.70 -2.08
C VAL A 140 -2.17 6.86 -2.79
N LEU A 141 -0.92 7.32 -2.77
CA LEU A 141 0.24 6.67 -3.36
C LEU A 141 1.14 6.06 -2.28
N GLN A 142 1.45 4.78 -2.40
CA GLN A 142 2.53 4.17 -1.62
C GLN A 142 3.91 4.59 -2.15
N LEU A 143 4.82 5.04 -1.27
CA LEU A 143 6.25 5.05 -1.57
C LEU A 143 6.80 3.60 -1.54
N SER A 144 7.11 3.06 -2.71
CA SER A 144 7.47 1.66 -2.89
C SER A 144 8.75 1.27 -2.15
N THR A 145 8.65 0.26 -1.29
CA THR A 145 9.80 -0.40 -0.65
C THR A 145 10.51 -1.36 -1.60
N ASN A 146 9.89 -1.73 -2.73
CA ASN A 146 10.50 -2.60 -3.73
C ASN A 146 11.55 -1.88 -4.58
N ASP A 147 11.34 -0.60 -4.88
CA ASP A 147 12.32 0.22 -5.61
C ASP A 147 13.61 0.40 -4.79
N ALA A 148 13.49 0.40 -3.45
CA ALA A 148 14.61 0.46 -2.53
C ALA A 148 15.53 -0.77 -2.54
N LYS A 149 15.15 -1.84 -3.26
CA LYS A 149 16.04 -2.98 -3.53
C LYS A 149 17.13 -2.62 -4.56
N GLY A 150 17.00 -1.48 -5.25
CA GLY A 150 18.01 -0.95 -6.17
C GLY A 150 18.08 -1.64 -7.53
N THR A 151 17.22 -2.62 -7.79
CA THR A 151 17.22 -3.39 -9.04
C THR A 151 16.26 -2.82 -10.10
N ALA A 152 15.26 -2.03 -9.69
CA ALA A 152 14.23 -1.50 -10.58
C ALA A 152 14.77 -0.32 -11.42
N GLY A 153 15.37 0.67 -10.76
CA GLY A 153 15.95 1.85 -11.39
C GLY A 153 16.64 2.75 -10.37
N PRO A 154 17.40 3.75 -10.82
CA PRO A 154 18.07 4.69 -9.93
C PRO A 154 17.07 5.69 -9.34
N LEU A 155 17.49 6.44 -8.30
CA LEU A 155 16.68 7.51 -7.70
C LEU A 155 16.24 8.56 -8.73
N GLY A 156 17.13 8.92 -9.67
CA GLY A 156 16.89 9.95 -10.67
C GLY A 156 16.93 11.38 -10.14
N THR A 157 16.63 12.33 -11.01
CA THR A 157 16.58 13.77 -10.72
C THR A 157 15.15 14.29 -10.81
N ILE A 158 14.87 15.38 -10.10
CA ILE A 158 13.59 16.08 -10.25
C ILE A 158 13.59 16.75 -11.63
N SER A 159 12.54 16.53 -12.40
CA SER A 159 12.45 17.17 -13.71
C SER A 159 12.29 18.68 -13.56
N ILE A 160 13.03 19.43 -14.39
CA ILE A 160 12.87 20.88 -14.54
C ILE A 160 11.81 21.25 -15.59
N SER A 161 11.26 20.24 -16.28
CA SER A 161 10.26 20.38 -17.34
C SER A 161 9.02 19.52 -17.04
N HIS A 162 8.10 19.43 -17.98
CA HIS A 162 6.96 18.50 -17.92
C HIS A 162 7.28 17.12 -18.54
N HIS A 163 8.55 16.83 -18.83
CA HIS A 163 9.00 15.51 -19.25
C HIS A 163 9.61 14.78 -18.05
N TYR A 164 9.01 13.66 -17.67
CA TYR A 164 9.46 12.82 -16.56
C TYR A 164 10.01 11.52 -17.11
N ASP A 165 11.10 11.01 -16.53
CA ASP A 165 11.67 9.70 -16.90
C ASP A 165 11.06 8.60 -16.02
N PRO A 166 10.07 7.83 -16.51
CA PRO A 166 9.40 6.81 -15.70
C PRO A 166 10.31 5.62 -15.38
N TYR A 167 11.52 5.55 -15.95
CA TYR A 167 12.52 4.53 -15.62
C TYR A 167 13.42 4.90 -14.43
N THR A 168 13.19 6.06 -13.82
CA THR A 168 13.79 6.45 -12.53
C THR A 168 12.72 6.56 -11.45
N ILE A 169 13.09 6.37 -10.19
CA ILE A 169 12.14 6.43 -9.07
C ILE A 169 11.46 7.81 -9.01
N THR A 170 12.23 8.89 -9.13
CA THR A 170 11.70 10.25 -9.11
C THR A 170 10.78 10.50 -10.29
N GLY A 171 11.22 10.21 -11.52
CA GLY A 171 10.41 10.47 -12.70
C GLY A 171 9.14 9.60 -12.75
N ALA A 172 9.17 8.38 -12.19
CA ALA A 172 7.96 7.57 -12.03
C ALA A 172 6.95 8.21 -11.05
N ILE A 173 7.42 8.71 -9.90
CA ILE A 173 6.58 9.47 -8.96
C ILE A 173 5.99 10.70 -9.67
N GLU A 174 6.81 11.50 -10.37
CA GLU A 174 6.33 12.68 -11.09
C GLU A 174 5.34 12.34 -12.21
N THR A 175 5.55 11.22 -12.92
CA THR A 175 4.61 10.71 -13.94
C THR A 175 3.25 10.38 -13.33
N ILE A 176 3.24 9.70 -12.17
CA ILE A 176 2.00 9.39 -11.45
C ILE A 176 1.32 10.67 -11.00
N LEU A 177 2.04 11.58 -10.32
CA LEU A 177 1.49 12.84 -9.82
C LEU A 177 0.91 13.71 -10.94
N ALA A 178 1.61 13.82 -12.08
CA ALA A 178 1.13 14.52 -13.25
C ALA A 178 -0.16 13.91 -13.81
N THR A 179 -0.21 12.58 -13.91
CA THR A 179 -1.37 11.86 -14.43
C THR A 179 -2.57 12.00 -13.49
N VAL A 180 -2.37 11.92 -12.18
CA VAL A 180 -3.46 12.07 -11.20
C VAL A 180 -4.06 13.47 -11.26
N ARG A 181 -3.20 14.50 -11.28
CA ARG A 181 -3.65 15.90 -11.45
C ARG A 181 -4.41 16.11 -12.75
N GLN A 182 -3.93 15.53 -13.85
CA GLN A 182 -4.58 15.67 -15.14
C GLN A 182 -5.96 14.99 -15.21
N ARG A 183 -6.11 13.83 -14.56
CA ARG A 183 -7.33 12.99 -14.71
C ARG A 183 -8.42 13.31 -13.71
N TRP A 184 -8.04 13.50 -12.46
CA TRP A 184 -9.01 13.62 -11.36
C TRP A 184 -8.91 14.97 -10.64
N ASP A 185 -7.72 15.58 -10.62
CA ASP A 185 -7.45 16.86 -9.93
C ASP A 185 -7.93 16.88 -8.47
N VAL A 186 -7.64 15.78 -7.75
CA VAL A 186 -8.02 15.55 -6.35
C VAL A 186 -6.83 15.70 -5.40
N PRO A 187 -7.07 15.90 -4.10
CA PRO A 187 -6.03 15.80 -3.08
C PRO A 187 -5.22 14.50 -3.21
N ILE A 188 -3.88 14.64 -3.20
CA ILE A 188 -2.95 13.53 -3.28
C ILE A 188 -2.28 13.35 -1.92
N LEU A 189 -2.28 12.11 -1.42
CA LEU A 189 -1.50 11.69 -0.26
C LEU A 189 -0.42 10.72 -0.74
N VAL A 190 0.82 10.93 -0.32
CA VAL A 190 1.91 9.97 -0.52
C VAL A 190 2.34 9.46 0.85
N TYR A 191 2.37 8.14 1.05
CA TYR A 191 2.73 7.56 2.35
C TYR A 191 4.04 6.78 2.30
N THR A 192 4.82 6.90 3.38
CA THR A 192 6.06 6.15 3.57
C THR A 192 5.82 4.90 4.40
N ASN A 193 6.72 3.93 4.33
CA ASN A 193 6.81 2.83 5.27
C ASN A 193 7.43 3.34 6.59
N PRO A 194 7.13 2.70 7.73
CA PRO A 194 7.92 2.84 8.94
C PRO A 194 9.42 2.66 8.68
N ARG A 195 10.24 3.28 9.52
CA ARG A 195 11.70 3.25 9.37
C ARG A 195 12.23 1.82 9.38
N TYR A 196 13.03 1.49 8.37
CA TYR A 196 13.83 0.28 8.30
C TYR A 196 15.21 0.59 7.71
N HIS A 197 16.18 -0.30 7.92
CA HIS A 197 17.56 -0.08 7.46
C HIS A 197 17.69 -0.27 5.94
N ASN A 198 17.49 0.82 5.19
CA ASN A 198 17.77 0.88 3.76
C ASN A 198 18.12 2.31 3.34
N GLU A 199 19.34 2.48 2.80
CA GLU A 199 19.87 3.78 2.44
C GLU A 199 19.17 4.40 1.23
N LEU A 200 18.83 3.60 0.21
CA LEU A 200 18.07 4.09 -0.93
C LEU A 200 16.67 4.54 -0.51
N TYR A 201 16.01 3.80 0.39
CA TYR A 201 14.70 4.20 0.91
C TYR A 201 14.78 5.52 1.69
N ARG A 202 15.81 5.72 2.52
CA ARG A 202 16.06 7.02 3.18
C ARG A 202 16.13 8.15 2.16
N GLN A 203 16.91 7.97 1.08
CA GLN A 203 17.01 8.97 0.01
C GLN A 203 15.68 9.19 -0.73
N MET A 204 14.87 8.15 -0.90
CA MET A 204 13.53 8.25 -1.48
C MET A 204 12.58 9.06 -0.59
N VAL A 205 12.62 8.86 0.74
CA VAL A 205 11.85 9.65 1.70
C VAL A 205 12.28 11.12 1.66
N GLU A 206 13.58 11.40 1.64
CA GLU A 206 14.10 12.78 1.49
C GLU A 206 13.67 13.41 0.16
N ARG A 207 13.63 12.63 -0.93
CA ARG A 207 13.14 13.09 -2.22
C ARG A 207 11.66 13.49 -2.18
N LEU A 208 10.83 12.81 -1.38
CA LEU A 208 9.41 13.20 -1.23
C LEU A 208 9.26 14.59 -0.65
N LEU A 209 10.12 15.01 0.29
CA LEU A 209 10.07 16.37 0.85
C LEU A 209 10.28 17.42 -0.24
N THR A 210 11.25 17.23 -1.13
CA THR A 210 11.47 18.18 -2.23
C THR A 210 10.36 18.11 -3.29
N LEU A 211 9.81 16.93 -3.54
CA LEU A 211 8.68 16.78 -4.48
C LEU A 211 7.40 17.39 -3.92
N GLN A 212 7.21 17.38 -2.61
CA GLN A 212 6.05 17.98 -1.94
C GLN A 212 5.95 19.48 -2.23
N ASP A 213 7.08 20.21 -2.24
CA ASP A 213 7.10 21.63 -2.60
C ASP A 213 6.65 21.87 -4.05
N LYS A 214 7.08 21.00 -4.97
CA LYS A 214 6.74 21.09 -6.41
C LYS A 214 5.30 20.66 -6.71
N TRP A 215 4.83 19.63 -6.03
CA TRP A 215 3.60 18.89 -6.36
C TRP A 215 2.48 19.02 -5.33
N SER A 216 2.70 19.78 -4.26
CA SER A 216 1.68 20.17 -3.27
C SER A 216 0.81 19.00 -2.77
N PHE A 217 1.38 17.81 -2.61
CA PHE A 217 0.70 16.66 -2.02
C PHE A 217 0.90 16.62 -0.50
N ALA A 218 0.03 15.93 0.23
CA ALA A 218 0.24 15.67 1.65
C ALA A 218 1.07 14.39 1.84
N THR A 219 2.00 14.40 2.80
CA THR A 219 2.80 13.20 3.14
C THR A 219 2.24 12.55 4.39
N VAL A 220 1.90 11.26 4.30
CA VAL A 220 1.66 10.43 5.48
C VAL A 220 3.00 9.81 5.89
N ASP A 221 3.74 10.55 6.72
CA ASP A 221 5.11 10.22 7.11
C ASP A 221 5.14 9.22 8.27
N LEU A 222 5.15 7.93 7.92
CA LEU A 222 5.36 6.85 8.89
C LEU A 222 6.85 6.66 9.19
N TYR A 223 7.75 7.17 8.35
CA TYR A 223 9.20 6.93 8.44
C TYR A 223 9.82 7.71 9.60
N HIS A 224 9.39 8.95 9.80
CA HIS A 224 9.85 9.79 10.92
C HIS A 224 8.89 9.79 12.12
N SER A 225 7.81 9.01 12.07
CA SER A 225 6.82 9.01 13.13
C SER A 225 7.27 8.16 14.34
N PRO A 226 7.40 8.75 15.54
CA PRO A 226 7.82 8.03 16.74
C PRO A 226 6.78 6.99 17.20
N SER A 227 5.54 7.05 16.67
CA SER A 227 4.52 6.02 16.93
C SER A 227 4.89 4.63 16.38
N PHE A 228 5.92 4.58 15.52
CA PHE A 228 6.47 3.38 14.91
C PHE A 228 7.86 3.01 15.45
N ASP A 229 8.37 3.70 16.49
CA ASP A 229 9.51 3.23 17.27
C ASP A 229 9.05 2.11 18.22
N LEU A 230 8.80 0.93 17.64
CA LEU A 230 8.19 -0.21 18.32
C LEU A 230 9.18 -0.91 19.24
N THR A 231 8.73 -1.31 20.43
CA THR A 231 9.45 -2.31 21.25
C THR A 231 9.44 -3.68 20.56
N ALA A 232 10.26 -4.63 21.02
CA ALA A 232 10.28 -5.98 20.45
C ALA A 232 8.90 -6.66 20.49
N ASP A 233 8.16 -6.55 21.60
CA ASP A 233 6.83 -7.13 21.74
C ASP A 233 5.81 -6.45 20.82
N GLN A 234 5.88 -5.12 20.71
CA GLN A 234 5.04 -4.37 19.77
C GLN A 234 5.36 -4.74 18.32
N PHE A 235 6.63 -4.92 17.98
CA PHE A 235 7.04 -5.35 16.66
C PHE A 235 6.49 -6.75 16.35
N ALA A 236 6.61 -7.71 17.27
CA ALA A 236 6.09 -9.07 17.11
C ALA A 236 4.56 -9.11 16.92
N LEU A 237 3.83 -8.13 17.48
CA LEU A 237 2.39 -7.99 17.29
C LEU A 237 2.05 -7.25 15.99
N TYR A 238 2.71 -6.12 15.69
CA TYR A 238 2.27 -5.20 14.64
C TYR A 238 2.94 -5.40 13.29
N MET A 239 4.06 -6.10 13.23
CA MET A 239 4.87 -6.25 12.02
C MET A 239 5.16 -7.73 11.74
N ALA A 240 4.88 -8.18 10.52
CA ALA A 240 5.18 -9.53 10.06
C ALA A 240 6.65 -9.68 9.64
N ASP A 241 7.24 -8.58 9.18
CA ASP A 241 8.66 -8.37 8.95
C ASP A 241 8.96 -6.86 9.01
N PHE A 242 10.17 -6.42 8.66
CA PHE A 242 10.55 -4.99 8.72
C PHE A 242 9.77 -4.07 7.74
N ILE A 243 8.95 -4.63 6.86
CA ILE A 243 8.21 -3.92 5.81
C ILE A 243 6.70 -4.05 6.00
N HIS A 244 6.20 -5.25 6.31
CA HIS A 244 4.79 -5.56 6.21
C HIS A 244 4.12 -5.57 7.60
N PRO A 245 3.13 -4.70 7.84
CA PRO A 245 2.27 -4.79 9.01
C PRO A 245 1.46 -6.09 9.03
N THR A 246 1.16 -6.57 10.24
CA THR A 246 0.10 -7.56 10.50
C THR A 246 -1.27 -6.88 10.46
N ARG A 247 -2.36 -7.65 10.58
CA ARG A 247 -3.72 -7.12 10.75
C ARG A 247 -3.83 -6.17 11.95
N ALA A 248 -3.30 -6.56 13.10
CA ALA A 248 -3.21 -5.69 14.28
C ALA A 248 -2.44 -4.39 13.98
N GLY A 249 -1.33 -4.48 13.22
CA GLY A 249 -0.55 -3.31 12.82
C GLY A 249 -1.36 -2.36 11.94
N TYR A 250 -2.06 -2.88 10.93
CA TYR A 250 -2.92 -2.06 10.10
C TYR A 250 -4.07 -1.44 10.91
N GLN A 251 -4.79 -2.24 11.68
CA GLN A 251 -5.98 -1.80 12.40
C GLN A 251 -5.66 -0.80 13.52
N GLN A 252 -4.60 -1.03 14.30
CA GLN A 252 -4.35 -0.26 15.53
C GLN A 252 -3.31 0.85 15.36
N LYS A 253 -2.38 0.70 14.41
CA LYS A 253 -1.29 1.68 14.21
C LYS A 253 -1.49 2.51 12.94
N TRP A 254 -1.83 1.88 11.83
CA TRP A 254 -1.91 2.59 10.54
C TRP A 254 -3.25 3.29 10.35
N LEU A 255 -4.36 2.57 10.58
CA LEU A 255 -5.71 3.08 10.33
C LEU A 255 -5.95 4.47 10.95
N PRO A 256 -5.64 4.74 12.24
CA PRO A 256 -5.87 6.08 12.80
C PRO A 256 -5.07 7.20 12.13
N VAL A 257 -3.88 6.88 11.60
CA VAL A 257 -3.03 7.84 10.88
C VAL A 257 -3.64 8.17 9.52
N PHE A 258 -4.13 7.17 8.80
CA PHE A 258 -4.76 7.35 7.49
C PHE A 258 -6.14 8.00 7.60
N GLU A 259 -6.95 7.65 8.60
CA GLU A 259 -8.22 8.33 8.91
C GLU A 259 -7.98 9.83 9.05
N LYS A 260 -7.08 10.23 9.96
CA LYS A 260 -6.78 11.65 10.19
C LYS A 260 -6.27 12.37 8.94
N ALA A 261 -5.39 11.73 8.18
CA ALA A 261 -4.82 12.32 6.98
C ALA A 261 -5.88 12.52 5.88
N LEU A 262 -6.75 11.52 5.68
CA LEU A 262 -7.83 11.59 4.70
C LEU A 262 -8.93 12.56 5.12
N GLU A 263 -9.29 12.62 6.41
CA GLU A 263 -10.23 13.61 6.93
C GLU A 263 -9.73 15.03 6.65
N THR A 264 -8.45 15.30 6.89
CA THR A 264 -7.84 16.61 6.61
C THR A 264 -7.83 16.95 5.12
N ALA A 265 -7.73 15.94 4.25
CA ALA A 265 -7.64 16.14 2.80
C ALA A 265 -9.02 16.24 2.12
N CYS A 266 -10.02 15.54 2.65
CA CYS A 266 -11.32 15.33 2.00
C CYS A 266 -12.50 16.06 2.67
N CYS A 267 -12.31 16.66 3.85
CA CYS A 267 -13.37 17.21 4.70
C CYS A 267 -12.99 18.58 5.27
#